data_AF-A0A8T2AIN8-F1
#
_entry.id   AF-A0A8T2AIN8-F1
#
_cell.length_a   1.000
_cell.length_b   1.000
_cell.length_c   1.000
_cell.angle_alpha   90.00
_cell.angle_beta   90.00
_cell.angle_gamma   90.00
#
_symmetry.space_group_name_H-M   'P 1'
#
loop_
_entity.id
_entity.type
_entity.pdbx_description
1 polymer ?
#
loop_
_entity_poly.entity_id
_entity_poly.type
_entity_poly.pdbx_seq_one_letter_code
_entity_poly.pdbx_strand_id
1 'polypeptide(L)'
;MEKLDINIALDIVSRVGVDSFKALGGMLLASKFYHYLASHPIVLNNVSLEPFLADASLINEDSIYRPFFRLCLDSLNPTAAYLESIRLAAKLGRAEDALRLLYSTGNSPPHAWFTRALLEVCLGFYQESLATIDGFVLSIGSFREADAIGSTVFRHIMQIGPVKLRSHANTWHYGDIPTCYATRNAKSKKMNIIPHPLLLDIVRRLSQHGFRELGPLIAAGPESMALAFDETVLADVDIDEFVFTPQLAHTGSVYRPFFLRCLDAANYSAQFVEGLRLAAVEGPSQLSIDLLGAAAPHMLYARFALGIVLVCCGSFDQGMVVMESFFNLIPNIPEAVEIGEMFLHQVTLLMLRLPRSGRYDNTLRFGPGLPNCFLNNFMVLSLCRRCFVFMYATRFRELC
;
A
#
# COMPACT_ATOMS: atom_id res chain seq x y z
N MET A 1 -57.02 -20.49 11.19
CA MET A 1 -55.90 -20.56 10.23
C MET A 1 -55.45 -22.00 10.17
N GLU A 2 -55.84 -22.70 9.12
CA GLU A 2 -55.26 -24.00 8.76
C GLU A 2 -53.74 -23.88 8.83
N LYS A 3 -53.08 -24.86 9.44
CA LYS A 3 -51.62 -24.87 9.61
C LYS A 3 -51.01 -24.81 8.21
N LEU A 4 -50.58 -23.62 7.79
CA LEU A 4 -49.71 -23.48 6.64
C LEU A 4 -48.55 -24.45 6.89
N ASP A 5 -48.36 -25.40 5.97
CA ASP A 5 -47.28 -26.36 6.08
C ASP A 5 -46.00 -25.57 6.29
N ILE A 6 -45.25 -25.91 7.34
CA ILE A 6 -44.03 -25.22 7.72
C ILE A 6 -43.03 -25.21 6.55
N ASN A 7 -43.06 -26.23 5.70
CA ASN A 7 -42.24 -26.30 4.50
C ASN A 7 -42.65 -25.26 3.45
N ILE A 8 -43.97 -25.02 3.27
CA ILE A 8 -44.48 -23.97 2.40
C ILE A 8 -44.13 -22.59 2.95
N ALA A 9 -44.24 -22.40 4.27
CA ALA A 9 -43.84 -21.16 4.93
C ALA A 9 -42.34 -20.87 4.72
N LEU A 10 -41.48 -21.88 4.89
CA LEU A 10 -40.04 -21.77 4.68
C LEU A 10 -39.68 -21.50 3.21
N ASP A 11 -40.39 -22.11 2.25
CA ASP A 11 -40.19 -21.83 0.82
C ASP A 11 -40.53 -20.37 0.50
N ILE A 12 -41.68 -19.87 0.98
CA ILE A 12 -42.08 -18.46 0.79
C ILE A 12 -41.02 -17.51 1.37
N VAL A 13 -40.57 -17.76 2.60
CA VAL A 13 -39.58 -16.89 3.25
C VAL A 13 -38.22 -16.98 2.58
N SER A 14 -37.81 -18.16 2.10
CA SER A 14 -36.60 -18.34 1.31
C SER A 14 -36.65 -17.46 0.06
N ARG A 15 -37.79 -17.45 -0.65
CA ARG A 15 -38.01 -16.60 -1.83
C ARG A 15 -37.95 -15.10 -1.52
N VAL A 16 -38.47 -14.67 -0.37
CA VAL A 16 -38.36 -13.25 0.06
C VAL A 16 -36.89 -12.86 0.24
N GLY A 17 -36.05 -13.77 0.72
CA GLY A 17 -34.62 -13.56 0.92
C GLY A 17 -33.75 -13.71 -0.33
N VAL A 18 -34.31 -14.12 -1.48
CA VAL A 18 -33.53 -14.44 -2.70
C VAL A 18 -32.75 -13.26 -3.24
N ASP A 19 -33.33 -12.05 -3.21
CA ASP A 19 -32.67 -10.87 -3.78
C ASP A 19 -31.80 -10.15 -2.74
N SER A 20 -32.22 -10.13 -1.47
CA SER A 20 -31.44 -9.53 -0.40
C SER A 20 -31.94 -9.94 0.99
N PHE A 21 -31.01 -10.17 1.92
CA PHE A 21 -31.35 -10.34 3.34
C PHE A 21 -32.13 -9.16 3.94
N LYS A 22 -32.01 -7.95 3.38
CA LYS A 22 -32.76 -6.77 3.85
C LYS A 22 -34.27 -6.97 3.74
N ALA A 23 -34.72 -7.75 2.76
CA ALA A 23 -36.14 -8.08 2.59
C ALA A 23 -36.71 -8.91 3.76
N LEU A 24 -35.84 -9.65 4.48
CA LEU A 24 -36.20 -10.37 5.70
C LEU A 24 -36.30 -9.46 6.93
N GLY A 25 -35.84 -8.20 6.86
CA GLY A 25 -35.78 -7.27 7.99
C GLY A 25 -37.12 -7.06 8.69
N GLY A 26 -38.20 -6.92 7.93
CA GLY A 26 -39.55 -6.81 8.49
C GLY A 26 -40.00 -8.09 9.21
N MET A 27 -39.59 -9.26 8.71
CA MET A 27 -39.94 -10.57 9.29
C MET A 27 -39.18 -10.85 10.58
N LEU A 28 -37.90 -10.46 10.62
CA LEU A 28 -37.04 -10.57 11.81
C LEU A 28 -37.57 -9.74 13.01
N LEU A 29 -38.34 -8.69 12.73
CA LEU A 29 -38.87 -7.74 13.72
C LEU A 29 -40.36 -7.93 14.05
N ALA A 30 -41.13 -8.63 13.20
CA ALA A 30 -42.59 -8.67 13.30
C ALA A 30 -43.13 -9.57 14.44
N SER A 31 -42.68 -10.83 14.53
CA SER A 31 -43.17 -11.77 15.54
C SER A 31 -42.20 -12.91 15.79
N LYS A 32 -42.35 -13.63 16.90
CA LYS A 32 -41.52 -14.82 17.22
C LYS A 32 -41.60 -15.90 16.13
N PHE A 33 -42.77 -16.07 15.50
CA PHE A 33 -42.96 -17.06 14.44
C PHE A 33 -42.23 -16.65 13.15
N TYR A 34 -42.36 -15.39 12.73
CA TYR A 34 -41.65 -14.90 11.53
C TYR A 34 -40.15 -14.78 11.73
N HIS A 35 -39.71 -14.44 12.95
CA HIS A 35 -38.30 -14.50 13.33
C HIS A 35 -37.76 -15.93 13.23
N TYR A 36 -38.51 -16.92 13.74
CA TYR A 36 -38.13 -18.33 13.62
C TYR A 36 -38.00 -18.77 12.15
N LEU A 37 -38.94 -18.38 11.29
CA LEU A 37 -38.87 -18.71 9.86
C LEU A 37 -37.68 -18.03 9.17
N ALA A 38 -37.47 -16.73 9.40
CA ALA A 38 -36.40 -15.95 8.78
C ALA A 38 -35.00 -16.38 9.25
N SER A 39 -34.89 -16.87 10.49
CA SER A 39 -33.65 -17.39 11.08
C SER A 39 -33.51 -18.92 10.92
N HIS A 40 -34.39 -19.55 10.13
CA HIS A 40 -34.32 -21.00 9.93
C HIS A 40 -33.14 -21.37 9.01
N PRO A 41 -32.39 -22.46 9.28
CA PRO A 41 -31.20 -22.81 8.50
C PRO A 41 -31.44 -22.92 6.99
N ILE A 42 -32.60 -23.44 6.57
CA ILE A 42 -32.98 -23.54 5.15
C ILE A 42 -33.06 -22.16 4.49
N VAL A 43 -33.62 -21.16 5.19
CA VAL A 43 -33.73 -19.79 4.68
C VAL A 43 -32.36 -19.12 4.67
N LEU A 44 -31.63 -19.24 5.78
CA LEU A 44 -30.31 -18.62 5.94
C LEU A 44 -29.25 -19.19 5.00
N ASN A 45 -29.35 -20.47 4.65
CA ASN A 45 -28.48 -21.10 3.65
C ASN A 45 -28.66 -20.48 2.26
N ASN A 46 -29.88 -20.05 1.93
CA ASN A 46 -30.28 -19.59 0.60
C ASN A 46 -30.44 -18.06 0.46
N VAL A 47 -30.42 -17.31 1.58
CA VAL A 47 -30.59 -15.86 1.55
C VAL A 47 -29.44 -15.19 0.78
N SER A 48 -29.77 -14.19 -0.04
CA SER A 48 -28.78 -13.39 -0.73
C SER A 48 -28.08 -12.43 0.22
N LEU A 49 -26.75 -12.55 0.23
CA LEU A 49 -25.84 -11.67 0.93
C LEU A 49 -25.19 -10.65 -0.02
N GLU A 50 -25.86 -10.29 -1.12
CA GLU A 50 -25.35 -9.32 -2.10
C GLU A 50 -24.87 -7.99 -1.48
N PRO A 51 -25.53 -7.40 -0.46
CA PRO A 51 -24.99 -6.20 0.17
C PRO A 51 -23.66 -6.42 0.90
N PHE A 52 -23.36 -7.63 1.37
CA PHE A 52 -22.06 -7.98 1.93
C PHE A 52 -21.01 -8.23 0.84
N LEU A 53 -21.41 -8.59 -0.38
CA LEU A 53 -20.51 -8.62 -1.54
C LEU A 53 -20.23 -7.19 -2.04
N ALA A 54 -21.18 -6.26 -1.93
CA ALA A 54 -20.92 -4.86 -2.26
C ALA A 54 -19.96 -4.20 -1.23
N ASP A 55 -20.11 -4.54 0.05
CA ASP A 55 -19.27 -4.05 1.13
C ASP A 55 -18.88 -5.20 2.10
N ALA A 56 -17.70 -5.77 1.87
CA ALA A 56 -17.20 -6.89 2.67
C ALA A 56 -16.82 -6.48 4.10
N SER A 57 -16.70 -5.18 4.42
CA SER A 57 -16.38 -4.73 5.78
C SER A 57 -17.48 -5.08 6.80
N LEU A 58 -18.71 -5.29 6.31
CA LEU A 58 -19.90 -5.61 7.11
C LEU A 58 -19.80 -6.95 7.85
N ILE A 59 -18.83 -7.80 7.52
CA ILE A 59 -18.62 -9.09 8.19
C ILE A 59 -17.74 -8.98 9.45
N ASN A 60 -17.13 -7.81 9.70
CA ASN A 60 -16.21 -7.64 10.82
C ASN A 60 -16.90 -7.76 12.18
N GLU A 61 -16.14 -8.05 13.23
CA GLU A 61 -16.70 -8.31 14.56
C GLU A 61 -17.38 -7.08 15.19
N ASP A 62 -16.99 -5.88 14.76
CA ASP A 62 -17.56 -4.59 15.16
C ASP A 62 -18.80 -4.18 14.35
N SER A 63 -19.14 -4.93 13.30
CA SER A 63 -20.32 -4.66 12.49
C SER A 63 -21.62 -5.06 13.21
N ILE A 64 -22.62 -4.19 13.14
CA ILE A 64 -23.99 -4.47 13.62
C ILE A 64 -24.64 -5.67 12.90
N TYR A 65 -24.15 -6.02 11.72
CA TYR A 65 -24.66 -7.13 10.92
C TYR A 65 -23.98 -8.47 11.23
N ARG A 66 -22.92 -8.47 12.06
CA ARG A 66 -22.17 -9.68 12.43
C ARG A 66 -23.04 -10.80 13.01
N PRO A 67 -24.00 -10.55 13.92
CA PRO A 67 -24.83 -11.63 14.47
C PRO A 67 -25.64 -12.36 13.39
N PHE A 68 -26.26 -11.61 12.47
CA PHE A 68 -27.00 -12.19 11.36
C PHE A 68 -26.09 -12.94 10.39
N PHE A 69 -24.92 -12.36 10.08
CA PHE A 69 -23.91 -13.02 9.25
C PHE A 69 -23.45 -14.36 9.85
N ARG A 70 -23.23 -14.43 11.17
CA ARG A 70 -22.88 -15.69 11.87
C ARG A 70 -23.97 -16.74 11.72
N LEU A 71 -25.24 -16.37 11.84
CA LEU A 71 -26.35 -17.31 11.61
C LEU A 71 -26.32 -17.88 10.17
N CYS A 72 -26.00 -17.04 9.18
CA CYS A 72 -25.84 -17.48 7.79
C CYS A 72 -24.63 -18.43 7.63
N LEU A 73 -23.51 -18.12 8.28
CA LEU A 73 -22.31 -18.95 8.28
C LEU A 73 -22.56 -20.32 8.93
N ASP A 74 -23.20 -20.34 10.10
CA ASP A 74 -23.58 -21.56 10.82
C ASP A 74 -24.57 -22.41 10.01
N SER A 75 -25.36 -21.76 9.16
CA SER A 75 -26.29 -22.40 8.21
C SER A 75 -25.63 -22.76 6.87
N LEU A 76 -24.30 -22.73 6.78
CA LEU A 76 -23.52 -23.09 5.59
C LEU A 76 -23.85 -22.26 4.34
N ASN A 77 -24.25 -21.00 4.50
CA ASN A 77 -24.45 -20.11 3.36
C ASN A 77 -23.11 -19.94 2.59
N PRO A 78 -23.09 -20.20 1.27
CA PRO A 78 -21.83 -20.23 0.51
C PRO A 78 -21.16 -18.86 0.42
N THR A 79 -21.93 -17.77 0.36
CA THR A 79 -21.41 -16.40 0.35
C THR A 79 -20.86 -16.01 1.73
N ALA A 80 -21.49 -16.45 2.81
CA ALA A 80 -20.98 -16.23 4.16
C ALA A 80 -19.66 -16.99 4.40
N ALA A 81 -19.61 -18.26 4.01
CA ALA A 81 -18.41 -19.08 4.11
C ALA A 81 -17.25 -18.50 3.27
N TYR A 82 -17.55 -18.01 2.06
CA TYR A 82 -16.60 -17.27 1.24
C TYR A 82 -16.02 -16.04 1.95
N LEU A 83 -16.86 -15.11 2.40
CA LEU A 83 -16.39 -13.87 3.01
C LEU A 83 -15.65 -14.12 4.34
N GLU A 84 -16.12 -15.08 5.15
CA GLU A 84 -15.42 -15.47 6.37
C GLU A 84 -14.06 -16.11 6.06
N SER A 85 -13.94 -16.90 4.99
CA SER A 85 -12.63 -17.47 4.58
C SER A 85 -11.62 -16.38 4.27
N ILE A 86 -12.03 -15.29 3.59
CA ILE A 86 -11.16 -14.15 3.33
C ILE A 86 -10.74 -13.49 4.64
N ARG A 87 -11.67 -13.28 5.57
CA ARG A 87 -11.35 -12.70 6.89
C ARG A 87 -10.36 -13.55 7.66
N LEU A 88 -10.56 -14.87 7.69
CA LEU A 88 -9.64 -15.82 8.34
C LEU A 88 -8.24 -15.75 7.74
N ALA A 89 -8.13 -15.79 6.41
CA ALA A 89 -6.84 -15.74 5.72
C ALA A 89 -6.15 -14.38 5.83
N ALA A 90 -6.83 -13.30 5.41
CA ALA A 90 -6.22 -11.98 5.26
C ALA A 90 -6.07 -11.22 6.59
N LYS A 91 -7.05 -11.29 7.48
CA LYS A 91 -7.05 -10.54 8.75
C LYS A 91 -6.41 -11.33 9.88
N LEU A 92 -6.66 -12.64 9.96
CA LEU A 92 -6.19 -13.47 11.07
C LEU A 92 -4.96 -14.34 10.72
N GLY A 93 -4.59 -14.47 9.44
CA GLY A 93 -3.47 -15.30 8.99
C GLY A 93 -3.75 -16.81 9.08
N ARG A 94 -5.02 -17.22 9.16
CA ARG A 94 -5.46 -18.63 9.30
C ARG A 94 -5.85 -19.21 7.94
N ALA A 95 -4.90 -19.24 6.99
CA ALA A 95 -5.16 -19.67 5.62
C ALA A 95 -5.62 -21.14 5.49
N GLU A 96 -5.13 -22.06 6.34
CA GLU A 96 -5.58 -23.46 6.32
C GLU A 96 -7.06 -23.61 6.69
N ASP A 97 -7.50 -22.89 7.73
CA ASP A 97 -8.90 -22.91 8.16
C ASP A 97 -9.81 -22.24 7.13
N ALA A 98 -9.32 -21.17 6.51
CA ALA A 98 -9.99 -20.54 5.38
C ALA A 98 -10.15 -21.50 4.19
N LEU A 99 -9.10 -22.23 3.84
CA LEU A 99 -9.15 -23.20 2.74
C LEU A 99 -10.11 -24.36 3.05
N ARG A 100 -10.09 -24.90 4.28
CA ARG A 100 -11.07 -25.91 4.73
C ARG A 100 -12.51 -25.42 4.59
N LEU A 101 -12.76 -24.16 4.94
CA LEU A 101 -14.08 -23.54 4.81
C LEU A 101 -14.51 -23.40 3.34
N LEU A 102 -13.60 -23.11 2.42
CA LEU A 102 -13.90 -23.02 0.99
C LEU A 102 -14.17 -24.37 0.32
N TYR A 103 -13.73 -25.48 0.90
CA TYR A 103 -14.11 -26.80 0.40
C TYR A 103 -15.58 -27.13 0.67
N SER A 104 -16.24 -26.50 1.65
CA SER A 104 -17.66 -26.74 1.94
C SER A 104 -18.61 -25.97 1.03
N THR A 105 -18.15 -24.96 0.29
CA THR A 105 -18.98 -24.13 -0.60
C THR A 105 -19.11 -24.67 -2.02
N GLY A 106 -18.32 -25.68 -2.38
CA GLY A 106 -18.29 -26.21 -3.75
C GLY A 106 -17.69 -25.20 -4.72
N ASN A 107 -18.40 -24.91 -5.81
CA ASN A 107 -17.95 -24.03 -6.90
C ASN A 107 -18.74 -22.71 -6.98
N SER A 108 -19.58 -22.42 -5.99
CA SER A 108 -20.41 -21.22 -5.93
C SER A 108 -20.30 -20.55 -4.54
N PRO A 109 -20.24 -19.21 -4.44
CA PRO A 109 -20.15 -18.25 -5.55
C PRO A 109 -18.80 -18.37 -6.28
N PRO A 110 -18.67 -17.85 -7.52
CA PRO A 110 -17.43 -17.94 -8.30
C PRO A 110 -16.23 -17.29 -7.61
N HIS A 111 -16.48 -16.28 -6.77
CA HIS A 111 -15.47 -15.68 -5.89
C HIS A 111 -14.86 -16.71 -4.92
N ALA A 112 -15.66 -17.62 -4.36
CA ALA A 112 -15.20 -18.68 -3.47
C ALA A 112 -14.28 -19.66 -4.20
N TRP A 113 -14.65 -20.03 -5.43
CA TRP A 113 -13.85 -20.93 -6.26
C TRP A 113 -12.49 -20.30 -6.62
N PHE A 114 -12.48 -19.03 -7.02
CA PHE A 114 -11.24 -18.30 -7.27
C PHE A 114 -10.37 -18.18 -5.99
N THR A 115 -10.98 -17.83 -4.85
CA THR A 115 -10.26 -17.72 -3.57
C THR A 115 -9.70 -19.07 -3.11
N ARG A 116 -10.37 -20.18 -3.41
CA ARG A 116 -9.85 -21.53 -3.12
C ARG A 116 -8.54 -21.75 -3.88
N ALA A 117 -8.54 -21.52 -5.20
CA ALA A 117 -7.34 -21.65 -6.01
C ALA A 117 -6.21 -20.75 -5.49
N LEU A 118 -6.53 -19.50 -5.11
CA LEU A 118 -5.57 -18.55 -4.54
C LEU A 118 -4.94 -19.07 -3.24
N LEU A 119 -5.75 -19.58 -2.31
CA LEU A 119 -5.24 -20.10 -1.03
C LEU A 119 -4.47 -21.42 -1.21
N GLU A 120 -4.84 -22.26 -2.17
CA GLU A 120 -4.08 -23.45 -2.56
C GLU A 120 -2.66 -23.06 -3.01
N VAL A 121 -2.52 -22.02 -3.86
CA VAL A 121 -1.18 -21.48 -4.21
C VAL A 121 -0.44 -21.00 -2.98
N CYS A 122 -1.11 -20.21 -2.12
CA CYS A 122 -0.48 -19.64 -0.92
C CYS A 122 -0.03 -20.70 0.08
N LEU A 123 -0.63 -21.88 0.09
CA LEU A 123 -0.29 -22.99 0.99
C LEU A 123 0.61 -24.05 0.34
N GLY A 124 0.99 -23.87 -0.93
CA GLY A 124 1.91 -24.77 -1.65
C GLY A 124 1.25 -25.96 -2.37
N PHE A 125 -0.09 -25.98 -2.47
CA PHE A 125 -0.86 -27.00 -3.20
C PHE A 125 -0.98 -26.63 -4.69
N TYR A 126 0.15 -26.63 -5.41
CA TYR A 126 0.22 -26.07 -6.76
C TYR A 126 -0.55 -26.88 -7.81
N GLN A 127 -0.50 -28.21 -7.76
CA GLN A 127 -1.16 -29.07 -8.75
C GLN A 127 -2.68 -29.00 -8.59
N GLU A 128 -3.14 -29.01 -7.35
CA GLU A 128 -4.53 -28.83 -6.96
C GLU A 128 -5.01 -27.44 -7.39
N SER A 129 -4.22 -26.40 -7.15
CA SER A 129 -4.54 -25.03 -7.58
C SER A 129 -4.68 -24.90 -9.10
N LEU A 130 -3.77 -25.52 -9.86
CA LEU A 130 -3.84 -25.52 -11.33
C LEU A 130 -5.11 -26.22 -11.83
N ALA A 131 -5.47 -27.37 -11.25
CA ALA A 131 -6.71 -28.05 -11.59
C ALA A 131 -7.95 -27.20 -11.21
N THR A 132 -7.93 -26.57 -10.03
CA THR A 132 -9.01 -25.71 -9.55
C THR A 132 -9.20 -24.49 -10.45
N ILE A 133 -8.11 -23.82 -10.84
CA ILE A 133 -8.18 -22.62 -11.68
C ILE A 133 -8.56 -22.93 -13.13
N ASP A 134 -8.09 -24.05 -13.68
CA ASP A 134 -8.48 -24.50 -15.02
C ASP A 134 -9.99 -24.79 -15.07
N GLY A 135 -10.51 -25.51 -14.07
CA GLY A 135 -11.94 -25.76 -13.93
C GLY A 135 -12.75 -24.47 -13.80
N PHE A 136 -12.24 -23.51 -13.02
CA PHE A 136 -12.87 -22.20 -12.85
C PHE A 136 -12.93 -21.41 -14.16
N VAL A 137 -11.81 -21.27 -14.87
CA VAL A 137 -11.74 -20.52 -16.13
C VAL A 137 -12.62 -21.18 -17.21
N LEU A 138 -12.64 -22.51 -17.28
CA LEU A 138 -13.52 -23.25 -18.17
C LEU A 138 -15.00 -22.98 -17.86
N SER A 139 -15.38 -22.91 -16.58
CA SER A 139 -16.76 -22.63 -16.16
C SER A 139 -17.19 -21.19 -16.41
N ILE A 140 -16.28 -20.22 -16.27
CA ILE A 140 -16.55 -18.80 -16.51
C ILE A 140 -16.53 -18.48 -18.02
N GLY A 141 -15.77 -19.25 -18.82
CA GLY A 141 -15.76 -19.15 -20.27
C GLY A 141 -14.91 -18.00 -20.83
N SER A 142 -14.38 -17.12 -19.98
CA SER A 142 -13.52 -16.01 -20.40
C SER A 142 -12.54 -15.58 -19.30
N PHE A 143 -11.29 -15.34 -19.71
CA PHE A 143 -10.28 -14.75 -18.82
C PHE A 143 -10.62 -13.33 -18.34
N ARG A 144 -11.37 -12.56 -19.15
CA ARG A 144 -11.80 -11.21 -18.76
C ARG A 144 -12.77 -11.24 -17.59
N GLU A 145 -13.68 -12.21 -17.59
CA GLU A 145 -14.65 -12.40 -16.51
C GLU A 145 -13.99 -13.00 -15.27
N ALA A 146 -13.06 -13.95 -15.47
CA ALA A 146 -12.20 -14.47 -14.40
C ALA A 146 -11.40 -13.36 -13.69
N ASP A 147 -10.83 -12.42 -14.46
CA ASP A 147 -10.10 -11.25 -13.95
C ASP A 147 -11.01 -10.29 -13.17
N ALA A 148 -12.23 -10.04 -13.65
CA ALA A 148 -13.21 -9.22 -12.94
C ALA A 148 -13.61 -9.82 -11.57
N ILE A 149 -13.76 -11.16 -11.51
CA ILE A 149 -13.99 -11.91 -10.26
C ILE A 149 -12.79 -11.79 -9.34
N GLY A 150 -11.57 -12.01 -9.85
CA GLY A 150 -10.33 -11.87 -9.09
C GLY A 150 -10.17 -10.46 -8.50
N SER A 151 -10.38 -9.43 -9.30
CA SER A 151 -10.36 -8.03 -8.89
C SER A 151 -11.36 -7.74 -7.76
N THR A 152 -12.54 -8.37 -7.82
CA THR A 152 -13.57 -8.24 -6.77
C THR A 152 -13.14 -8.94 -5.47
N VAL A 153 -12.52 -10.12 -5.56
CA VAL A 153 -11.92 -10.81 -4.40
C VAL A 153 -10.85 -9.93 -3.73
N PHE A 154 -9.97 -9.29 -4.50
CA PHE A 154 -8.97 -8.37 -3.94
C PHE A 154 -9.61 -7.14 -3.29
N ARG A 155 -10.67 -6.59 -3.87
CA ARG A 155 -11.45 -5.51 -3.25
C ARG A 155 -12.00 -5.93 -1.89
N HIS A 156 -12.57 -7.13 -1.78
CA HIS A 156 -13.09 -7.63 -0.50
C HIS A 156 -11.99 -7.81 0.55
N ILE A 157 -10.82 -8.33 0.17
CA ILE A 157 -9.64 -8.43 1.05
C ILE A 157 -9.30 -7.06 1.65
N MET A 158 -9.28 -6.02 0.80
CA MET A 158 -8.95 -4.66 1.21
C MET A 158 -10.02 -4.03 2.12
N GLN A 159 -11.30 -4.25 1.82
CA GLN A 159 -12.42 -3.75 2.64
C GLN A 159 -12.47 -4.39 4.03
N ILE A 160 -12.07 -5.66 4.17
CA ILE A 160 -12.19 -6.38 5.44
C ILE A 160 -11.21 -5.84 6.50
N GLY A 161 -9.95 -5.57 6.13
CA GLY A 161 -8.94 -4.79 6.87
C GLY A 161 -8.73 -5.03 8.40
N PRO A 162 -7.65 -4.51 9.01
CA PRO A 162 -6.32 -4.43 8.44
C PRO A 162 -5.80 -5.84 8.10
N VAL A 163 -5.22 -5.99 6.91
CA VAL A 163 -4.60 -7.24 6.46
C VAL A 163 -3.32 -7.45 7.27
N LYS A 164 -3.13 -8.66 7.81
CA LYS A 164 -1.87 -9.00 8.47
C LYS A 164 -0.80 -9.19 7.39
N LEU A 165 -0.10 -8.10 7.07
CA LEU A 165 0.99 -8.06 6.11
C LEU A 165 2.01 -9.17 6.42
N ARG A 166 2.43 -9.91 5.38
CA ARG A 166 3.45 -10.99 5.44
C ARG A 166 3.05 -12.29 6.15
N SER A 167 1.77 -12.53 6.44
CA SER A 167 1.31 -13.79 7.10
C SER A 167 1.72 -15.08 6.38
N HIS A 168 1.94 -15.00 5.06
CA HIS A 168 2.24 -16.13 4.18
C HIS A 168 3.44 -15.86 3.26
N ALA A 169 4.30 -14.89 3.60
CA ALA A 169 5.46 -14.54 2.77
C ALA A 169 6.47 -15.71 2.66
N ASN A 170 6.48 -16.61 3.65
CA ASN A 170 7.38 -17.75 3.71
C ASN A 170 6.78 -19.03 3.09
N THR A 171 5.54 -19.01 2.63
CA THR A 171 4.87 -20.18 2.02
C THR A 171 4.88 -20.11 0.49
N TRP A 172 5.45 -19.04 -0.09
CA TRP A 172 5.67 -18.93 -1.52
C TRP A 172 6.91 -19.76 -1.93
N HIS A 173 6.67 -20.97 -2.43
CA HIS A 173 7.68 -21.88 -2.98
C HIS A 173 7.32 -22.27 -4.41
N TYR A 174 7.35 -21.32 -5.35
CA TYR A 174 7.28 -21.68 -6.77
C TYR A 174 8.61 -22.33 -7.17
N GLY A 175 8.67 -23.67 -7.10
CA GLY A 175 9.84 -24.47 -7.47
C GLY A 175 10.11 -24.46 -8.98
N ASP A 176 9.07 -24.29 -9.80
CA ASP A 176 9.18 -24.19 -11.26
C ASP A 176 8.06 -23.32 -11.81
N ILE A 177 8.42 -22.28 -12.57
CA ILE A 177 7.46 -21.47 -13.35
C ILE A 177 6.70 -22.42 -14.29
N PRO A 178 5.36 -22.36 -14.39
CA PRO A 178 4.59 -23.29 -15.20
C PRO A 178 5.07 -23.28 -16.64
N THR A 179 5.27 -24.46 -17.24
CA THR A 179 5.75 -24.56 -18.61
C THR A 179 4.79 -23.93 -19.62
N CYS A 180 3.54 -23.59 -19.28
CA CYS A 180 2.66 -22.79 -20.15
C CYS A 180 3.14 -21.34 -20.32
N TYR A 181 3.89 -20.79 -19.35
CA TYR A 181 4.67 -19.57 -19.50
C TYR A 181 5.91 -19.80 -20.40
N ALA A 182 6.53 -20.99 -20.33
CA ALA A 182 7.69 -21.36 -21.16
C ALA A 182 7.33 -21.81 -22.59
N THR A 183 6.15 -22.38 -22.82
CA THR A 183 5.72 -23.05 -24.08
C THR A 183 4.87 -22.16 -24.98
N ARG A 184 4.45 -20.97 -24.51
CA ARG A 184 4.07 -19.87 -25.43
C ARG A 184 5.22 -19.46 -26.38
N ASN A 185 6.46 -19.86 -26.08
CA ASN A 185 7.63 -19.63 -26.93
C ASN A 185 8.00 -20.77 -27.88
N ALA A 186 7.34 -21.93 -27.83
CA ALA A 186 7.89 -23.10 -28.53
C ALA A 186 7.21 -23.45 -29.86
N LYS A 187 5.89 -23.35 -30.02
CA LYS A 187 5.21 -23.86 -31.23
C LYS A 187 3.96 -23.08 -31.63
N SER A 188 4.14 -21.80 -31.96
CA SER A 188 3.22 -21.07 -32.84
C SER A 188 4.01 -19.98 -33.56
N LYS A 189 4.02 -20.05 -34.88
CA LYS A 189 4.48 -19.01 -35.81
C LYS A 189 4.04 -17.62 -35.32
N LYS A 190 5.00 -16.71 -35.13
CA LYS A 190 4.82 -15.27 -34.86
C LYS A 190 3.72 -14.95 -33.84
N MET A 191 4.06 -14.97 -32.56
CA MET A 191 3.29 -14.23 -31.55
C MET A 191 4.15 -13.05 -31.10
N ASN A 192 3.58 -11.86 -31.22
CA ASN A 192 4.24 -10.56 -31.06
C ASN A 192 5.03 -10.46 -29.74
N ILE A 193 6.36 -10.50 -29.84
CA ILE A 193 7.27 -10.04 -28.79
C ILE A 193 6.87 -8.61 -28.50
N ILE A 194 6.38 -8.31 -27.29
CA ILE A 194 6.37 -6.93 -26.81
C ILE A 194 7.83 -6.48 -26.93
N PRO A 195 8.16 -5.52 -27.82
CA PRO A 195 9.55 -5.15 -28.04
C PRO A 195 10.17 -4.76 -26.70
N HIS A 196 11.42 -5.15 -26.45
CA HIS A 196 12.11 -4.82 -25.19
C HIS A 196 11.94 -3.34 -24.76
N PRO A 197 11.98 -2.35 -25.68
CA PRO A 197 11.67 -0.95 -25.32
C PRO A 197 10.25 -0.72 -24.77
N LEU A 198 9.25 -1.42 -25.31
CA LEU A 198 7.87 -1.34 -24.85
C LEU A 198 7.69 -2.02 -23.49
N LEU A 199 8.37 -3.15 -23.27
CA LEU A 199 8.35 -3.83 -21.98
C LEU A 199 9.03 -2.99 -20.89
N LEU A 200 10.16 -2.36 -21.22
CA LEU A 200 10.86 -1.42 -20.35
C LEU A 200 9.98 -0.19 -20.01
N ASP A 201 9.28 0.39 -21.00
CA ASP A 201 8.35 1.51 -20.75
C ASP A 201 7.16 1.10 -19.86
N ILE A 202 6.65 -0.13 -20.01
CA ILE A 202 5.60 -0.67 -19.12
C ILE A 202 6.13 -0.76 -17.68
N VAL A 203 7.32 -1.35 -17.49
CA VAL A 203 7.93 -1.49 -16.16
C VAL A 203 8.23 -0.12 -15.53
N ARG A 204 8.73 0.83 -16.32
CA ARG A 204 8.98 2.21 -15.88
C ARG A 204 7.70 2.93 -15.45
N ARG A 205 6.60 2.78 -16.19
CA ARG A 205 5.29 3.34 -15.78
C ARG A 205 4.74 2.67 -14.53
N LEU A 206 4.92 1.36 -14.41
CA LEU A 206 4.51 0.63 -13.22
C LEU A 206 5.29 1.12 -11.99
N SER A 207 6.60 1.33 -12.12
CA SER A 207 7.46 1.77 -11.02
C SER A 207 7.12 3.17 -10.50
N GLN A 208 6.50 4.01 -11.31
CA GLN A 208 6.00 5.34 -10.92
C GLN A 208 4.81 5.29 -9.94
N HIS A 209 4.22 4.12 -9.70
CA HIS A 209 3.19 3.93 -8.66
C HIS A 209 3.77 3.48 -7.30
N GLY A 210 5.08 3.28 -7.24
CA GLY A 210 5.80 2.92 -6.03
C GLY A 210 6.76 1.75 -6.24
N PHE A 211 7.92 1.81 -5.60
CA PHE A 211 8.96 0.79 -5.74
C PHE A 211 8.52 -0.64 -5.35
N ARG A 212 7.44 -0.77 -4.57
CA ARG A 212 6.87 -2.07 -4.18
C ARG A 212 6.28 -2.83 -5.36
N GLU A 213 5.82 -2.12 -6.39
CA GLU A 213 5.28 -2.72 -7.62
C GLU A 213 6.35 -3.48 -8.43
N LEU A 214 7.64 -3.21 -8.16
CA LEU A 214 8.75 -3.95 -8.75
C LEU A 214 8.97 -5.31 -8.07
N GLY A 215 8.42 -5.54 -6.86
CA GLY A 215 8.63 -6.77 -6.10
C GLY A 215 8.26 -8.05 -6.86
N PRO A 216 7.06 -8.13 -7.47
CA PRO A 216 6.67 -9.27 -8.30
C PRO A 216 7.58 -9.47 -9.52
N LEU A 217 8.05 -8.40 -10.16
CA LEU A 217 8.96 -8.47 -11.32
C LEU A 217 10.33 -9.01 -10.91
N ILE A 218 10.86 -8.57 -9.77
CA ILE A 218 12.11 -9.06 -9.20
C ILE A 218 11.99 -10.56 -8.89
N ALA A 219 10.85 -11.00 -8.37
CA ALA A 219 10.59 -12.41 -8.05
C ALA A 219 10.33 -13.30 -9.28
N ALA A 220 9.90 -12.72 -10.41
CA ALA A 220 9.50 -13.47 -11.60
C ALA A 220 10.66 -14.13 -12.37
N GLY A 221 11.91 -13.71 -12.11
CA GLY A 221 13.11 -14.33 -12.68
C GLY A 221 14.12 -13.33 -13.23
N PRO A 222 15.29 -13.79 -13.70
CA PRO A 222 16.43 -12.93 -14.04
C PRO A 222 16.15 -11.87 -15.10
N GLU A 223 15.34 -12.17 -16.12
CA GLU A 223 15.02 -11.23 -17.21
C GLU A 223 14.12 -10.08 -16.72
N SER A 224 13.07 -10.40 -15.94
CA SER A 224 12.18 -9.41 -15.32
C SER A 224 12.89 -8.61 -14.23
N MET A 225 13.78 -9.27 -13.48
CA MET A 225 14.64 -8.62 -12.50
C MET A 225 15.57 -7.61 -13.17
N ALA A 226 16.17 -7.96 -14.32
CA ALA A 226 17.02 -7.04 -15.07
C ALA A 226 16.26 -5.78 -15.52
N LEU A 227 14.99 -5.91 -15.93
CA LEU A 227 14.13 -4.77 -16.26
C LEU A 227 13.81 -3.91 -15.03
N ALA A 228 13.51 -4.52 -13.89
CA ALA A 228 13.20 -3.79 -12.65
C ALA A 228 14.42 -3.02 -12.10
N PHE A 229 15.63 -3.49 -12.40
CA PHE A 229 16.89 -2.85 -12.03
C PHE A 229 17.55 -2.11 -13.19
N ASP A 230 16.83 -1.86 -14.28
CA ASP A 230 17.31 -1.01 -15.36
C ASP A 230 17.51 0.42 -14.85
N GLU A 231 18.58 1.08 -15.29
CA GLU A 231 18.93 2.42 -14.84
C GLU A 231 17.79 3.42 -15.08
N THR A 232 17.10 3.33 -16.23
CA THR A 232 15.99 4.24 -16.55
C THR A 232 14.76 4.01 -15.68
N VAL A 233 14.55 2.77 -15.21
CA VAL A 233 13.48 2.44 -14.27
C VAL A 233 13.84 2.91 -12.87
N LEU A 234 15.09 2.73 -12.45
CA LEU A 234 15.58 3.15 -11.13
C LEU A 234 15.72 4.67 -10.99
N ALA A 235 16.00 5.38 -12.09
CA ALA A 235 16.00 6.84 -12.13
C ALA A 235 14.59 7.42 -11.92
N ASP A 236 13.56 6.74 -12.46
CA ASP A 236 12.17 7.23 -12.49
C ASP A 236 11.23 6.58 -11.45
N VAL A 237 11.65 5.52 -10.77
CA VAL A 237 10.82 4.81 -9.79
C VAL A 237 10.39 5.73 -8.67
N ASP A 238 9.11 5.65 -8.30
CA ASP A 238 8.57 6.35 -7.15
C ASP A 238 9.04 5.68 -5.86
N ILE A 239 9.81 6.42 -5.09
CA ILE A 239 10.33 6.05 -3.78
C ILE A 239 9.91 7.06 -2.70
N ASP A 240 8.76 7.71 -2.85
CA ASP A 240 8.22 8.67 -1.88
C ASP A 240 8.09 8.08 -0.46
N GLU A 241 7.89 6.76 -0.34
CA GLU A 241 7.93 6.10 0.96
C GLU A 241 9.26 6.35 1.70
N PHE A 242 10.39 6.45 1.01
CA PHE A 242 11.68 6.81 1.61
C PHE A 242 11.75 8.29 1.99
N VAL A 243 11.01 9.17 1.32
CA VAL A 243 10.92 10.59 1.67
C VAL A 243 10.16 10.76 2.97
N PHE A 244 9.03 10.07 3.15
CA PHE A 244 8.20 10.18 4.35
C PHE A 244 8.62 9.23 5.48
N THR A 245 9.36 8.16 5.16
CA THR A 245 9.86 7.14 6.08
C THR A 245 11.38 6.96 5.90
N PRO A 246 12.19 8.00 6.17
CA PRO A 246 13.61 8.02 5.79
C PRO A 246 14.48 7.00 6.53
N GLN A 247 13.97 6.40 7.62
CA GLN A 247 14.61 5.25 8.27
C GLN A 247 14.76 4.03 7.34
N LEU A 248 13.98 3.94 6.26
CA LEU A 248 14.12 2.90 5.23
C LEU A 248 15.47 3.01 4.49
N ALA A 249 16.08 4.20 4.47
CA ALA A 249 17.40 4.44 3.89
C ALA A 249 18.55 4.23 4.89
N HIS A 250 18.31 3.80 6.13
CA HIS A 250 19.40 3.55 7.08
C HIS A 250 20.29 2.38 6.63
N THR A 251 21.57 2.41 7.03
CA THR A 251 22.57 1.39 6.68
C THR A 251 22.17 -0.02 7.10
N GLY A 252 21.39 -0.17 8.17
CA GLY A 252 20.85 -1.47 8.63
C GLY A 252 19.49 -1.87 8.04
N SER A 253 18.92 -1.08 7.12
CA SER A 253 17.62 -1.39 6.50
C SER A 253 17.76 -2.46 5.42
N VAL A 254 16.80 -3.39 5.37
CA VAL A 254 16.72 -4.38 4.28
C VAL A 254 16.49 -3.74 2.91
N TYR A 255 16.00 -2.50 2.88
CA TYR A 255 15.73 -1.76 1.65
C TYR A 255 16.92 -0.91 1.19
N ARG A 256 17.98 -0.79 2.01
CA ARG A 256 19.17 0.01 1.68
C ARG A 256 19.83 -0.40 0.36
N PRO A 257 20.00 -1.69 0.02
CA PRO A 257 20.62 -2.08 -1.25
C PRO A 257 19.82 -1.61 -2.48
N PHE A 258 18.48 -1.65 -2.40
CA PHE A 258 17.62 -1.13 -3.47
C PHE A 258 17.75 0.39 -3.57
N PHE A 259 17.67 1.09 -2.43
CA PHE A 259 17.82 2.54 -2.36
C PHE A 259 19.15 3.03 -2.95
N LEU A 260 20.26 2.33 -2.65
CA LEU A 260 21.57 2.67 -3.22
C LEU A 260 21.60 2.54 -4.74
N ARG A 261 20.91 1.54 -5.32
CA ARG A 261 20.80 1.42 -6.78
C ARG A 261 20.00 2.58 -7.39
N CYS A 262 18.95 3.04 -6.73
CA CYS A 262 18.23 4.26 -7.15
C CYS A 262 19.11 5.50 -7.06
N LEU A 263 19.93 5.61 -6.01
CA LEU A 263 20.90 6.70 -5.86
C LEU A 263 21.96 6.67 -6.97
N ASP A 264 22.51 5.50 -7.28
CA ASP A 264 23.48 5.29 -8.36
C ASP A 264 22.89 5.65 -9.74
N ALA A 265 21.58 5.40 -9.93
CA ALA A 265 20.81 5.79 -11.12
C ALA A 265 20.36 7.26 -11.11
N ALA A 266 20.86 8.09 -10.19
CA ALA A 266 20.54 9.52 -10.07
C ALA A 266 19.05 9.85 -9.83
N ASN A 267 18.31 8.98 -9.15
CA ASN A 267 16.93 9.27 -8.73
C ASN A 267 16.91 10.46 -7.75
N TYR A 268 16.13 11.50 -8.07
CA TYR A 268 16.11 12.75 -7.30
C TYR A 268 15.63 12.57 -5.85
N SER A 269 14.64 11.70 -5.62
CA SER A 269 14.16 11.37 -4.27
C SER A 269 15.24 10.64 -3.47
N ALA A 270 16.03 9.78 -4.12
CA ALA A 270 17.14 9.09 -3.46
C ALA A 270 18.27 10.05 -3.11
N GLN A 271 18.63 10.95 -4.03
CA GLN A 271 19.61 12.02 -3.79
C GLN A 271 19.17 12.93 -2.65
N PHE A 272 17.89 13.32 -2.59
CA PHE A 272 17.34 14.09 -1.48
C PHE A 272 17.49 13.35 -0.15
N VAL A 273 17.00 12.11 -0.05
CA VAL A 273 17.00 11.35 1.20
C VAL A 273 18.43 11.05 1.67
N GLU A 274 19.34 10.68 0.77
CA GLU A 274 20.73 10.42 1.15
C GLU A 274 21.47 11.71 1.49
N GLY A 275 21.28 12.78 0.72
CA GLY A 275 21.85 14.09 1.01
C GLY A 275 21.43 14.59 2.38
N LEU A 276 20.14 14.46 2.72
CA LEU A 276 19.62 14.79 4.05
C LEU A 276 20.17 13.89 5.15
N ARG A 277 20.28 12.57 4.90
CA ARG A 277 20.90 11.63 5.84
C ARG A 277 22.34 12.02 6.14
N LEU A 278 23.15 12.34 5.13
CA LEU A 278 24.53 12.77 5.32
C LEU A 278 24.60 14.09 6.09
N ALA A 279 23.76 15.08 5.74
CA ALA A 279 23.70 16.35 6.47
C ALA A 279 23.38 16.14 7.95
N ALA A 280 22.39 15.29 8.25
CA ALA A 280 21.95 15.04 9.61
C ALA A 280 22.95 14.18 10.39
N VAL A 281 23.42 13.07 9.81
CA VAL A 281 24.18 11.99 10.46
C VAL A 281 25.70 12.21 10.44
N GLU A 282 26.24 12.93 9.46
CA GLU A 282 27.68 13.17 9.34
C GLU A 282 28.02 14.65 9.59
N GLY A 283 27.08 15.55 9.33
CA GLY A 283 27.24 16.99 9.52
C GLY A 283 27.63 17.71 8.22
N PRO A 284 28.39 18.83 8.30
CA PRO A 284 28.83 19.58 7.12
C PRO A 284 29.58 18.69 6.11
N SER A 285 29.01 18.48 4.93
CA SER A 285 29.57 17.60 3.89
C SER A 285 29.29 18.15 2.50
N GLN A 286 30.32 18.24 1.66
CA GLN A 286 30.17 18.64 0.26
C GLN A 286 29.30 17.65 -0.51
N LEU A 287 29.46 16.35 -0.25
CA LEU A 287 28.65 15.30 -0.87
C LEU A 287 27.15 15.48 -0.56
N SER A 288 26.82 15.86 0.68
CA SER A 288 25.44 16.17 1.06
C SER A 288 24.89 17.37 0.27
N ILE A 289 25.68 18.45 0.15
CA ILE A 289 25.32 19.65 -0.62
C ILE A 289 25.12 19.31 -2.10
N ASP A 290 26.01 18.50 -2.68
CA ASP A 290 25.94 18.12 -4.09
C ASP A 290 24.68 17.29 -4.40
N LEU A 291 24.36 16.33 -3.52
CA LEU A 291 23.15 15.49 -3.66
C LEU A 291 21.87 16.32 -3.49
N LEU A 292 21.80 17.18 -2.46
CA LEU A 292 20.67 18.09 -2.27
C LEU A 292 20.55 19.11 -3.43
N GLY A 293 21.69 19.56 -3.93
CA GLY A 293 21.82 20.44 -5.10
C GLY A 293 21.26 19.83 -6.37
N ALA A 294 21.54 18.56 -6.63
CA ALA A 294 21.02 17.82 -7.78
C ALA A 294 19.49 17.61 -7.70
N ALA A 295 18.95 17.38 -6.51
CA ALA A 295 17.51 17.16 -6.31
C ALA A 295 16.69 18.48 -6.23
N ALA A 296 17.28 19.60 -5.82
CA ALA A 296 16.60 20.88 -5.59
C ALA A 296 15.81 21.47 -6.78
N PRO A 297 16.23 21.30 -8.05
CA PRO A 297 15.44 21.72 -9.21
C PRO A 297 14.09 20.97 -9.32
N HIS A 298 14.03 19.73 -8.83
CA HIS A 298 12.92 18.81 -9.04
C HIS A 298 12.01 18.66 -7.81
N MET A 299 12.52 18.95 -6.60
CA MET A 299 11.80 18.74 -5.34
C MET A 299 11.87 19.96 -4.42
N LEU A 300 10.70 20.45 -3.95
CA LEU A 300 10.62 21.57 -2.99
C LEU A 300 11.29 21.23 -1.66
N TYR A 301 11.12 20.01 -1.16
CA TYR A 301 11.79 19.53 0.07
C TYR A 301 13.31 19.58 -0.05
N ALA A 302 13.86 19.18 -1.20
CA ALA A 302 15.31 19.22 -1.44
C ALA A 302 15.84 20.64 -1.53
N ARG A 303 15.10 21.54 -2.19
CA ARG A 303 15.46 22.96 -2.27
C ARG A 303 15.48 23.63 -0.90
N PHE A 304 14.46 23.33 -0.09
CA PHE A 304 14.39 23.79 1.28
C PHE A 304 15.59 23.29 2.11
N ALA A 305 15.81 21.97 2.10
CA ALA A 305 16.89 21.33 2.83
C ALA A 305 18.26 21.88 2.41
N LEU A 306 18.51 22.07 1.11
CA LEU A 306 19.74 22.67 0.59
C LEU A 306 19.97 24.07 1.16
N GLY A 307 18.95 24.92 1.14
CA GLY A 307 19.06 26.29 1.66
C GLY A 307 19.41 26.31 3.15
N ILE A 308 18.73 25.46 3.95
CA ILE A 308 19.01 25.32 5.39
C ILE A 308 20.42 24.77 5.64
N VAL A 309 20.81 23.70 4.94
CA VAL A 309 22.13 23.07 5.10
C VAL A 309 23.25 24.04 4.70
N LEU A 310 23.11 24.81 3.61
CA LEU A 310 24.09 25.83 3.20
C LEU A 310 24.27 26.91 4.29
N VAL A 311 23.17 27.39 4.88
CA VAL A 311 23.22 28.35 6.00
C VAL A 311 23.94 27.73 7.20
N CYS A 312 23.62 26.49 7.57
CA CYS A 312 24.27 25.78 8.68
C CYS A 312 25.74 25.45 8.42
N CYS A 313 26.15 25.29 7.16
CA CYS A 313 27.55 25.15 6.76
C CYS A 313 28.31 26.50 6.72
N GLY A 314 27.65 27.62 7.03
CA GLY A 314 28.26 28.95 7.03
C GLY A 314 28.27 29.64 5.66
N SER A 315 27.69 29.03 4.62
CA SER A 315 27.52 29.61 3.28
C SER A 315 26.22 30.43 3.20
N PHE A 316 26.09 31.41 4.09
CA PHE A 316 24.85 32.17 4.29
C PHE A 316 24.29 32.78 3.01
N ASP A 317 25.11 33.47 2.22
CA ASP A 317 24.63 34.17 1.02
C ASP A 317 24.08 33.19 -0.03
N GLN A 318 24.77 32.07 -0.26
CA GLN A 318 24.30 31.01 -1.17
C GLN A 318 23.03 30.36 -0.64
N GLY A 319 22.97 30.04 0.66
CA GLY A 319 21.79 29.50 1.29
C GLY A 319 20.58 30.42 1.17
N MET A 320 20.77 31.73 1.35
CA MET A 320 19.71 32.72 1.16
C MET A 320 19.25 32.83 -0.30
N VAL A 321 20.16 32.74 -1.28
CA VAL A 321 19.79 32.70 -2.71
C VAL A 321 18.89 31.50 -3.00
N VAL A 322 19.24 30.32 -2.49
CA VAL A 322 18.43 29.11 -2.63
C VAL A 322 17.07 29.30 -1.92
N MET A 323 17.04 29.87 -0.72
CA MET A 323 15.79 30.10 0.01
C MET A 323 14.87 31.12 -0.68
N GLU A 324 15.40 32.18 -1.29
CA GLU A 324 14.58 33.09 -2.09
C GLU A 324 13.98 32.38 -3.31
N SER A 325 14.74 31.48 -3.95
CA SER A 325 14.21 30.65 -5.05
C SER A 325 13.11 29.68 -4.58
N PHE A 326 13.18 29.21 -3.34
CA PHE A 326 12.14 28.40 -2.70
C PHE A 326 10.88 29.22 -2.43
N PHE A 327 11.01 30.40 -1.81
CA PHE A 327 9.87 31.28 -1.53
C PHE A 327 9.18 31.80 -2.78
N ASN A 328 9.89 31.90 -3.91
CA ASN A 328 9.28 32.29 -5.19
C ASN A 328 8.42 31.18 -5.83
N LEU A 329 8.59 29.92 -5.41
CA LEU A 329 7.76 28.80 -5.87
C LEU A 329 6.52 28.54 -5.01
N ILE A 330 6.45 29.13 -3.83
CA ILE A 330 5.40 28.84 -2.85
C ILE A 330 4.47 30.05 -2.72
N PRO A 331 3.13 29.85 -2.75
CA PRO A 331 2.17 30.93 -2.74
C PRO A 331 2.10 31.69 -1.40
N ASN A 332 2.39 31.05 -0.27
CA ASN A 332 2.23 31.65 1.05
C ASN A 332 3.14 31.04 2.15
N ILE A 333 3.25 31.74 3.28
CA ILE A 333 4.08 31.31 4.43
C ILE A 333 3.57 30.02 5.11
N PRO A 334 2.25 29.79 5.31
CA PRO A 334 1.75 28.52 5.85
C PRO A 334 2.29 27.27 5.14
N GLU A 335 2.28 27.25 3.80
CA GLU A 335 2.81 26.12 3.02
C GLU A 335 4.33 25.95 3.20
N ALA A 336 5.07 27.06 3.33
CA ALA A 336 6.49 27.00 3.68
C ALA A 336 6.72 26.39 5.08
N VAL A 337 5.83 26.68 6.04
CA VAL A 337 5.88 26.07 7.39
C VAL A 337 5.60 24.57 7.33
N GLU A 338 4.62 24.11 6.54
CA GLU A 338 4.35 22.68 6.37
C GLU A 338 5.57 21.93 5.83
N ILE A 339 6.23 22.49 4.81
CA ILE A 339 7.48 21.94 4.27
C ILE A 339 8.60 21.94 5.32
N GLY A 340 8.72 23.03 6.08
CA GLY A 340 9.73 23.15 7.13
C GLY A 340 9.53 22.16 8.28
N GLU A 341 8.30 21.95 8.75
CA GLU A 341 8.00 20.95 9.78
C GLU A 341 8.21 19.52 9.24
N MET A 342 7.84 19.24 7.99
CA MET A 342 8.12 17.95 7.37
C MET A 342 9.62 17.67 7.30
N PHE A 343 10.41 18.67 6.91
CA PHE A 343 11.87 18.59 6.90
C PHE A 343 12.44 18.25 8.29
N LEU A 344 11.99 18.94 9.35
CA LEU A 344 12.46 18.65 10.72
C LEU A 344 12.01 17.26 11.20
N HIS A 345 10.81 16.83 10.80
CA HIS A 345 10.31 15.49 11.09
C HIS A 345 11.21 14.41 10.44
N GLN A 346 11.55 14.58 9.16
CA GLN A 346 12.46 13.69 8.44
C GLN A 346 13.83 13.59 9.11
N VAL A 347 14.42 14.74 9.48
CA VAL A 347 15.69 14.80 10.21
C VAL A 347 15.60 14.07 11.55
N THR A 348 14.49 14.23 12.28
CA THR A 348 14.25 13.55 13.56
C THR A 348 14.20 12.03 13.38
N LEU A 349 13.51 11.54 12.36
CA LEU A 349 13.42 10.11 12.05
C LEU A 349 14.78 9.51 11.66
N LEU A 350 15.59 10.27 10.91
CA LEU A 350 16.96 9.89 10.55
C LEU A 350 17.89 9.83 11.79
N MET A 351 17.66 10.71 12.76
CA MET A 351 18.47 10.85 13.98
C MET A 351 17.96 10.03 15.17
N LEU A 352 16.86 9.27 15.05
CA LEU A 352 16.15 8.60 16.16
C LEU A 352 17.00 7.62 17.00
N ARG A 353 18.23 7.31 16.57
CA ARG A 353 19.18 6.42 17.25
C ARG A 353 20.56 7.04 17.49
N LEU A 354 20.70 8.34 17.27
CA LEU A 354 21.97 9.05 17.42
C LEU A 354 21.86 10.10 18.53
N PRO A 355 22.86 10.22 19.41
CA PRO A 355 22.91 11.33 20.35
C PRO A 355 23.05 12.65 19.57
N ARG A 356 22.45 13.72 20.09
CA ARG A 356 22.66 15.08 19.57
C ARG A 356 24.16 15.38 19.65
N SER A 357 24.75 15.75 18.52
CA SER A 357 26.20 15.85 18.35
C SER A 357 26.71 17.27 18.15
N GLY A 358 25.83 18.27 18.03
CA GLY A 358 26.23 19.67 17.88
C GLY A 358 27.04 19.87 16.60
N ARG A 359 26.73 19.13 15.54
CA ARG A 359 27.60 19.01 14.34
C ARG A 359 27.80 20.32 13.61
N TYR A 360 26.88 21.25 13.80
CA TYR A 360 26.88 22.56 13.15
C TYR A 360 27.19 23.72 14.11
N ASP A 361 27.56 23.44 15.38
CA ASP A 361 27.79 24.48 16.39
C ASP A 361 28.92 25.45 16.01
N ASN A 362 29.93 24.95 15.29
CA ASN A 362 31.09 25.74 14.87
C ASN A 362 30.95 26.33 13.45
N THR A 363 29.94 25.92 12.69
CA THR A 363 29.79 26.29 11.26
C THR A 363 28.61 27.21 11.00
N LEU A 364 27.54 27.15 11.79
CA LEU A 364 26.39 28.04 11.61
C LEU A 364 26.80 29.51 11.82
N ARG A 365 26.81 30.28 10.73
CA ARG A 365 27.07 31.73 10.75
C ARG A 365 25.93 32.46 10.06
N PHE A 366 24.98 32.96 10.85
CA PHE A 366 23.80 33.62 10.31
C PHE A 366 24.04 35.12 10.03
N GLY A 367 24.77 35.42 8.95
CA GLY A 367 24.91 36.77 8.38
C GLY A 367 25.32 37.88 9.38
N PRO A 368 25.07 39.17 9.05
CA PRO A 368 25.44 40.33 9.89
C PRO A 368 24.58 40.53 11.17
N GLY A 369 24.11 39.46 11.80
CA GLY A 369 23.39 39.51 13.09
C GLY A 369 21.98 38.88 13.07
N LEU A 370 21.42 38.73 14.28
CA LEU A 370 20.07 38.22 14.52
C LEU A 370 19.03 39.08 13.76
N PRO A 371 18.04 38.47 13.08
CA PRO A 371 17.02 39.26 12.41
C PRO A 371 16.18 40.05 13.43
N ASN A 372 16.07 41.37 13.24
CA ASN A 372 15.31 42.25 14.15
C ASN A 372 13.83 41.85 14.30
N CYS A 373 13.23 41.19 13.29
CA CYS A 373 11.85 40.67 13.36
C CYS A 373 11.68 39.55 14.41
N PHE A 374 12.75 38.80 14.73
CA PHE A 374 12.68 37.60 15.57
C PHE A 374 12.38 37.92 17.04
N LEU A 375 12.81 39.10 17.51
CA LEU A 375 12.60 39.54 18.89
C LEU A 375 11.18 40.09 19.14
N ASN A 376 10.42 40.40 18.08
CA ASN A 376 9.13 41.10 18.18
C ASN A 376 7.91 40.25 17.77
N ASN A 377 8.09 39.12 17.08
CA ASN A 377 6.99 38.28 16.59
C ASN A 377 7.09 36.85 17.14
N PHE A 378 6.11 36.44 17.97
CA PHE A 378 6.05 35.11 18.59
C PHE A 378 5.33 34.04 17.75
N MET A 379 4.65 34.41 16.66
CA MET A 379 3.92 33.47 15.81
C MET A 379 4.69 33.18 14.52
N VAL A 380 4.93 31.90 14.22
CA VAL A 380 5.67 31.42 13.04
C VAL A 380 5.08 31.97 11.72
N LEU A 381 3.76 32.18 11.69
CA LEU A 381 3.03 32.68 10.52
C LEU A 381 3.26 34.17 10.21
N SER A 382 3.85 34.94 11.14
CA SER A 382 4.18 36.37 10.95
C SER A 382 5.68 36.62 10.84
N LEU A 383 6.48 35.58 10.61
CA LEU A 383 7.92 35.72 10.40
C LEU A 383 8.24 36.28 9.02
N CYS A 384 9.14 37.27 8.99
CA CYS A 384 9.80 37.67 7.76
C CYS A 384 10.62 36.48 7.19
N ARG A 385 10.81 36.40 5.86
CA ARG A 385 11.56 35.29 5.19
C ARG A 385 12.89 34.97 5.88
N ARG A 386 13.63 36.00 6.29
CA ARG A 386 14.92 35.87 6.99
C ARG A 386 14.77 35.26 8.40
N CYS A 387 13.74 35.63 9.17
CA CYS A 387 13.44 34.98 10.46
C CYS A 387 13.03 33.52 10.28
N PHE A 388 12.26 33.25 9.24
CA PHE A 388 11.84 31.90 8.91
C PHE A 388 13.09 31.01 8.70
N VAL A 389 14.03 31.43 7.85
CA VAL A 389 15.28 30.68 7.61
C VAL A 389 16.10 30.54 8.90
N PHE A 390 16.24 31.60 9.68
CA PHE A 390 16.95 31.57 10.96
C PHE A 390 16.38 30.51 11.92
N MET A 391 15.06 30.47 12.05
CA MET A 391 14.35 29.54 12.95
C MET A 391 14.59 28.08 12.54
N TYR A 392 14.42 27.74 11.27
CA TYR A 392 14.64 26.37 10.79
C TYR A 392 16.12 25.97 10.79
N ALA A 393 17.06 26.87 10.48
CA ALA A 393 18.49 26.60 10.60
C ALA A 393 18.92 26.33 12.05
N THR A 394 18.34 27.07 13.00
CA THR A 394 18.60 26.88 14.43
C THR A 394 18.04 25.54 14.91
N ARG A 395 16.78 25.22 14.57
CA ARG A 395 16.15 23.93 14.93
C ARG A 395 16.86 22.74 14.29
N PHE A 396 17.29 22.87 13.04
CA PHE A 396 18.08 21.84 12.36
C PHE A 396 19.41 21.58 13.07
N ARG A 397 20.16 22.66 13.40
CA ARG A 397 21.39 22.56 14.20
C ARG A 397 21.13 21.86 15.54
N GLU A 398 20.06 22.21 16.25
CA GLU A 398 19.76 21.60 17.56
C GLU A 398 19.44 20.11 17.49
N LEU A 399 18.96 19.63 16.34
CA LEU A 399 18.70 18.20 16.11
C LEU A 399 19.97 17.41 15.74
N CYS A 400 20.97 18.05 15.12
CA CYS A 400 22.16 17.42 14.56
C CYS A 400 23.39 17.60 15.46
#